data_AF-A0A3M1NR69-F1
#
_entry.id   AF-A0A3M1NR69-F1
#
_cell.length_a   1.000
_cell.length_b   1.000
_cell.length_c   1.000
_cell.angle_alpha   90.00
_cell.angle_beta   90.00
_cell.angle_gamma   90.00
#
_symmetry.space_group_name_H-M   'P 1'
#
loop_
_entity.id
_entity.type
_entity.pdbx_description
1 polymer ?
#
loop_
_entity_poly.entity_id
_entity_poly.type
_entity_poly.pdbx_seq_one_letter_code
_entity_poly.pdbx_strand_id
1 'polypeptide(L)'
;MRRAVLFFLLVAVTAGLAQDRGLTLIVYNKNLALVKDVRSFDLAPGTSRIKIEDIPAQIEPASLHFASLTAPKQVRTVEQNFAYDLATPGSLLARYVGGTVTLQTKAGKAYSGTLVSASGKEVVLAGEGGGIKIVDRSSIQDIELPRLPEGVVTRPTLFWTVACDKPGKHRVEIDYLTAGVEWQAEYTAFINSKETGLELAAWAA
;
A
#
# COMPACT_ATOMS: atom_id res chain seq x y z
N MET A 1 -59.02 -24.64 24.09
CA MET A 1 -57.84 -23.89 24.61
C MET A 1 -56.61 -24.36 23.84
N ARG A 2 -56.12 -23.58 22.86
CA ARG A 2 -54.94 -23.93 22.06
C ARG A 2 -53.70 -23.29 22.71
N ARG A 3 -52.73 -24.12 23.11
CA ARG A 3 -51.45 -23.69 23.67
C ARG A 3 -50.49 -23.36 22.53
N ALA A 4 -50.00 -22.13 22.47
CA ALA A 4 -48.92 -21.72 21.57
C ALA A 4 -47.57 -21.99 22.27
N VAL A 5 -46.68 -22.72 21.59
CA VAL A 5 -45.31 -22.96 22.02
C VAL A 5 -44.43 -21.91 21.34
N LEU A 6 -43.75 -21.08 22.13
CA LEU A 6 -42.82 -20.06 21.64
C LEU A 6 -41.43 -20.70 21.52
N PHE A 7 -40.90 -20.81 20.30
CA PHE A 7 -39.50 -21.20 20.07
C PHE A 7 -38.61 -19.96 20.21
N PHE A 8 -37.67 -20.00 21.16
CA PHE A 8 -36.65 -18.97 21.32
C PHE A 8 -35.45 -19.35 20.44
N LEU A 9 -35.20 -18.59 19.37
CA LEU A 9 -34.02 -18.76 18.53
C LEU A 9 -32.85 -17.97 19.17
N LEU A 10 -31.92 -18.69 19.80
CA LEU A 10 -30.69 -18.11 20.31
C LEU A 10 -29.70 -17.93 19.14
N VAL A 11 -29.57 -16.72 18.61
CA VAL A 11 -28.51 -16.39 17.65
C VAL A 11 -27.22 -16.18 18.44
N ALA A 12 -26.31 -17.15 18.38
CA ALA A 12 -24.94 -16.96 18.84
C ALA A 12 -24.20 -16.05 17.86
N VAL A 13 -24.01 -14.78 18.22
CA VAL A 13 -23.10 -13.89 17.51
C VAL A 13 -21.69 -14.32 17.87
N THR A 14 -21.01 -15.00 16.94
CA THR A 14 -19.56 -15.16 17.01
C THR A 14 -18.95 -13.77 16.86
N ALA A 15 -18.45 -13.21 17.96
CA ALA A 15 -17.61 -12.02 17.92
C ALA A 15 -16.34 -12.37 17.13
N GLY A 16 -16.32 -12.02 15.83
CA GLY A 16 -15.08 -11.93 15.09
C GLY A 16 -14.15 -11.00 15.87
N LEU A 17 -12.88 -11.36 16.00
CA LEU A 17 -11.85 -10.50 16.59
C LEU A 17 -11.92 -9.17 15.85
N ALA A 18 -12.55 -8.17 16.48
CA ALA A 18 -12.59 -6.82 15.96
C ALA A 18 -11.13 -6.37 15.88
N GLN A 19 -10.59 -6.37 14.67
CA GLN A 19 -9.34 -5.72 14.37
C GLN A 19 -9.52 -4.28 14.85
N ASP A 20 -8.74 -3.84 15.85
CA ASP A 20 -8.75 -2.47 16.38
C ASP A 20 -8.15 -1.53 15.33
N ARG A 21 -8.83 -1.48 14.18
CA ARG A 21 -8.54 -0.64 13.03
C ARG A 21 -9.67 0.36 12.90
N GLY A 22 -9.33 1.63 13.03
CA GLY A 22 -10.24 2.73 12.73
C GLY A 22 -9.82 3.37 11.42
N LEU A 23 -10.71 3.43 10.43
CA LEU A 23 -10.44 4.12 9.17
C LEU A 23 -11.43 5.26 9.00
N THR A 24 -10.92 6.49 8.93
CA THR A 24 -11.72 7.67 8.59
C THR A 24 -11.24 8.22 7.26
N LEU A 25 -12.19 8.54 6.38
CA LEU A 25 -11.93 9.10 5.07
C LEU A 25 -12.67 10.44 4.94
N ILE A 26 -11.94 11.50 4.63
CA ILE A 26 -12.50 12.81 4.30
C ILE A 26 -12.17 13.07 2.83
N VAL A 27 -13.19 13.14 1.98
CA VAL A 27 -13.01 13.34 0.54
C VAL A 27 -13.21 14.81 0.19
N TYR A 28 -12.22 15.40 -0.47
CA TYR A 28 -12.28 16.77 -0.98
C TYR A 28 -12.64 16.77 -2.46
N ASN A 29 -12.99 17.95 -2.99
CA ASN A 29 -13.05 18.14 -4.42
C ASN A 29 -11.63 18.06 -5.03
N LYS A 30 -11.54 17.73 -6.33
CA LYS A 30 -10.28 17.63 -7.09
C LYS A 30 -9.39 16.41 -6.76
N ASN A 31 -9.98 15.23 -6.65
CA ASN A 31 -9.24 13.97 -6.56
C ASN A 31 -8.27 13.91 -5.37
N LEU A 32 -8.71 14.38 -4.21
CA LEU A 32 -7.89 14.44 -3.00
C LEU A 32 -8.73 13.96 -1.82
N ALA A 33 -8.18 13.07 -1.02
CA ALA A 33 -8.78 12.64 0.24
C ALA A 33 -7.77 12.60 1.37
N LEU A 34 -8.20 12.96 2.57
CA LEU A 34 -7.45 12.75 3.81
C LEU A 34 -7.90 11.43 4.42
N VAL A 35 -6.94 10.55 4.68
CA VAL A 35 -7.14 9.29 5.37
C VAL A 35 -6.55 9.41 6.77
N LYS A 36 -7.30 8.94 7.77
CA LYS A 36 -6.83 8.68 9.12
C LYS A 36 -6.95 7.19 9.38
N ASP A 37 -5.83 6.48 9.45
CA ASP A 37 -5.77 5.03 9.68
C ASP A 37 -5.20 4.77 11.08
N VAL A 38 -6.05 4.36 12.00
CA VAL A 38 -5.69 3.99 13.36
C VAL A 38 -5.47 2.50 13.43
N ARG A 39 -4.27 2.07 13.83
CA ARG A 39 -3.90 0.65 13.98
C ARG A 39 -3.25 0.40 15.35
N SER A 40 -3.30 -0.85 15.80
CA SER A 40 -2.65 -1.30 17.02
C SER A 40 -1.34 -2.04 16.72
N PHE A 41 -0.25 -1.67 17.40
CA PHE A 41 1.05 -2.34 17.31
C PHE A 41 1.63 -2.63 18.70
N ASP A 42 2.29 -3.76 18.86
CA ASP A 42 3.11 -4.04 20.04
C ASP A 42 4.51 -3.48 19.84
N LEU A 43 4.89 -2.51 20.67
CA LEU A 43 6.18 -1.82 20.59
C LEU A 43 7.10 -2.30 21.70
N ALA A 44 8.30 -2.73 21.32
CA ALA A 44 9.39 -3.03 22.23
C ALA A 44 10.04 -1.72 22.73
N PRO A 45 10.73 -1.74 23.89
CA PRO A 45 11.47 -0.56 24.33
C PRO A 45 12.66 -0.29 23.39
N GLY A 46 13.02 0.98 23.21
CA GLY A 46 14.06 1.38 22.27
C GLY A 46 13.53 1.53 20.84
N THR A 47 14.35 1.21 19.83
CA THR A 47 14.00 1.44 18.42
C THR A 47 13.35 0.20 17.80
N SER A 48 12.19 0.39 17.17
CA SER A 48 11.45 -0.66 16.46
C SER A 48 11.09 -0.21 15.04
N ARG A 49 11.05 -1.15 14.10
CA ARG A 49 10.59 -0.90 12.73
C ARG A 49 9.17 -1.45 12.54
N ILE A 50 8.25 -0.58 12.15
CA ILE A 50 6.86 -0.88 11.86
C ILE A 50 6.69 -0.96 10.35
N LYS A 51 6.03 -2.03 9.88
CA LYS A 51 5.62 -2.21 8.49
C LYS A 51 4.11 -2.04 8.40
N ILE A 52 3.66 -1.11 7.55
CA ILE A 52 2.25 -0.85 7.28
C ILE A 52 1.97 -1.14 5.80
N GLU A 53 1.11 -2.12 5.58
CA GLU A 53 0.59 -2.50 4.27
C GLU A 53 -0.89 -2.12 4.15
N ASP A 54 -1.50 -2.41 3.00
CA ASP A 54 -2.90 -2.08 2.71
C ASP A 54 -3.16 -0.57 2.75
N ILE A 55 -2.28 0.14 2.07
CA ILE A 55 -2.31 1.60 1.89
C ILE A 55 -2.46 1.92 0.40
N PRO A 56 -3.11 3.05 0.05
CA PRO A 56 -3.24 3.47 -1.34
C PRO A 56 -1.90 3.65 -2.05
N ALA A 57 -1.87 3.37 -3.36
CA ALA A 57 -0.68 3.60 -4.17
C ALA A 57 -0.43 5.08 -4.48
N GLN A 58 -1.49 5.91 -4.44
CA GLN A 58 -1.47 7.33 -4.77
C GLN A 58 -1.36 8.24 -3.53
N ILE A 59 -0.71 7.75 -2.47
CA ILE A 59 -0.38 8.57 -1.30
C ILE A 59 0.55 9.70 -1.70
N GLU A 60 0.29 10.90 -1.18
CA GLU A 60 1.21 12.03 -1.22
C GLU A 60 2.26 11.87 -0.09
N PRO A 61 3.51 11.48 -0.37
CA PRO A 61 4.45 11.06 0.67
C PRO A 61 4.80 12.19 1.64
N ALA A 62 4.76 13.46 1.19
CA ALA A 62 5.05 14.61 2.03
C ALA A 62 3.95 14.90 3.07
N SER A 63 2.77 14.29 2.93
CA SER A 63 1.62 14.48 3.84
C SER A 63 1.57 13.47 4.99
N LEU A 64 2.42 12.46 4.96
CA LEU A 64 2.41 11.36 5.92
C LEU A 64 2.77 11.84 7.33
N HIS A 65 1.91 11.52 8.28
CA HIS A 65 2.11 11.77 9.70
C HIS A 65 1.85 10.50 10.51
N PHE A 66 2.64 10.31 11.56
CA PHE A 66 2.55 9.17 12.48
C PHE A 66 2.49 9.69 13.90
N ALA A 67 1.48 9.27 14.66
CA ALA A 67 1.34 9.62 16.07
C ALA A 67 0.87 8.42 16.91
N SER A 68 1.44 8.22 18.10
CA SER A 68 0.85 7.29 19.07
C SER A 68 -0.30 7.97 19.79
N LEU A 69 -1.49 7.38 19.73
CA LEU A 69 -2.66 7.81 20.51
C LEU A 69 -2.58 7.35 21.97
N THR A 70 -1.90 6.21 22.22
CA THR A 70 -1.75 5.65 23.57
C THR A 70 -0.69 6.39 24.41
N ALA A 71 0.43 6.77 23.81
CA ALA A 71 1.54 7.41 24.52
C ALA A 71 2.28 8.42 23.62
N PRO A 72 1.64 9.57 23.27
CA PRO A 72 2.16 10.50 22.25
C PRO A 72 3.55 11.06 22.55
N LYS A 73 3.92 11.19 23.84
CA LYS A 73 5.21 11.74 24.26
C LYS A 73 6.31 10.68 24.42
N GLN A 74 5.96 9.39 24.37
CA GLN A 74 6.87 8.28 24.61
C GLN A 74 7.19 7.46 23.34
N VAL A 75 6.47 7.70 22.25
CA VAL A 75 6.74 7.11 20.94
C VAL A 75 7.11 8.22 19.98
N ARG A 76 8.35 8.26 19.52
CA ARG A 76 8.86 9.25 18.57
C ARG A 76 9.20 8.60 17.23
N THR A 77 8.89 9.29 16.15
CA THR A 77 9.35 8.91 14.80
C THR A 77 10.83 9.22 14.66
N VAL A 78 11.60 8.23 14.23
CA VAL A 78 13.04 8.36 13.94
C VAL A 78 13.26 8.44 12.43
N GLU A 79 12.61 7.55 11.67
CA GLU A 79 12.72 7.48 10.22
C GLU A 79 11.37 7.13 9.61
N GLN A 80 11.13 7.66 8.41
CA GLN A 80 9.98 7.34 7.58
C GLN A 80 10.46 7.01 6.17
N ASN A 81 10.00 5.88 5.65
CA ASN A 81 10.31 5.44 4.30
C ASN A 81 9.04 4.90 3.63
N PHE A 82 8.72 5.43 2.43
CA PHE A 82 7.63 4.95 1.62
C PHE A 82 8.15 4.16 0.43
N ALA A 83 7.89 2.85 0.44
CA ALA A 83 8.23 1.95 -0.66
C ALA A 83 7.06 1.91 -1.65
N TYR A 84 7.10 2.79 -2.65
CA TYR A 84 6.13 2.86 -3.74
C TYR A 84 6.55 2.07 -5.00
N ASP A 85 7.84 1.75 -5.11
CA ASP A 85 8.39 0.97 -6.22
C ASP A 85 8.02 -0.50 -6.06
N LEU A 86 6.83 -0.83 -6.57
CA LEU A 86 6.27 -2.18 -6.57
C LEU A 86 7.18 -3.14 -7.35
N ALA A 87 7.04 -4.44 -7.08
CA ALA A 87 7.70 -5.54 -7.80
C ALA A 87 7.32 -5.60 -9.30
N THR A 88 7.71 -4.60 -10.08
CA THR A 88 7.63 -4.62 -11.54
C THR A 88 8.80 -5.42 -12.10
N PRO A 89 8.67 -6.02 -13.30
CA PRO A 89 9.80 -6.70 -13.93
C PRO A 89 11.04 -5.80 -14.03
N GLY A 90 10.84 -4.50 -14.32
CA GLY A 90 11.93 -3.52 -14.39
C GLY A 90 12.62 -3.29 -13.04
N SER A 91 11.85 -3.04 -11.97
CA SER A 91 12.41 -2.77 -10.63
C SER A 91 13.04 -4.01 -10.00
N LEU A 92 12.47 -5.20 -10.25
CA LEU A 92 13.06 -6.49 -9.87
C LEU A 92 14.43 -6.67 -10.51
N LEU A 93 14.53 -6.50 -11.82
CA LEU A 93 15.81 -6.64 -12.54
C LEU A 93 16.81 -5.56 -12.15
N ALA A 94 16.37 -4.31 -11.96
CA ALA A 94 17.24 -3.22 -11.53
C ALA A 94 17.87 -3.50 -10.15
N ARG A 95 17.11 -4.08 -9.21
CA ARG A 95 17.61 -4.48 -7.88
C ARG A 95 18.44 -5.76 -7.91
N TYR A 96 18.30 -6.57 -8.96
CA TYR A 96 19.10 -7.78 -9.16
C TYR A 96 20.42 -7.53 -9.90
N VAL A 97 20.75 -6.27 -10.25
CA VAL A 97 22.06 -5.92 -10.80
C VAL A 97 23.16 -6.32 -9.81
N GLY A 98 24.15 -7.07 -10.29
CA GLY A 98 25.18 -7.71 -9.49
C GLY A 98 24.82 -9.11 -8.98
N GLY A 99 23.57 -9.56 -9.14
CA GLY A 99 23.12 -10.92 -8.81
C GLY A 99 23.15 -11.88 -10.00
N THR A 100 23.17 -13.18 -9.74
CA THR A 100 23.12 -14.22 -10.77
C THR A 100 21.70 -14.44 -11.27
N VAL A 101 21.50 -14.37 -12.59
CA VAL A 101 20.20 -14.62 -13.24
C VAL A 101 20.34 -15.64 -14.35
N THR A 102 19.23 -16.29 -14.69
CA THR A 102 19.15 -17.18 -15.85
C THR A 102 18.15 -16.62 -16.87
N LEU A 103 18.57 -16.51 -18.12
CA LEU A 103 17.75 -16.07 -19.24
C LEU A 103 17.48 -17.27 -20.15
N GLN A 104 16.23 -17.49 -20.54
CA GLN A 104 15.90 -18.38 -21.65
C GLN A 104 15.47 -17.56 -22.85
N THR A 105 16.02 -17.88 -24.03
CA THR A 105 15.62 -17.26 -25.29
C THR A 105 14.53 -18.06 -25.97
N LYS A 106 13.74 -17.39 -26.82
CA LYS A 106 12.73 -18.03 -27.69
C LYS A 106 13.31 -19.11 -28.61
N ALA A 107 14.62 -19.08 -28.85
CA ALA A 107 15.35 -20.10 -29.61
C ALA A 107 15.76 -21.33 -28.76
N GLY A 108 15.34 -21.40 -27.49
CA GLY A 108 15.66 -22.49 -26.57
C GLY A 108 17.07 -22.44 -25.98
N LYS A 109 17.84 -21.36 -26.20
CA LYS A 109 19.15 -21.18 -25.55
C LYS A 109 18.99 -20.57 -24.18
N ALA A 110 19.65 -21.16 -23.18
CA ALA A 110 19.76 -20.62 -21.84
C ALA A 110 21.12 -19.94 -21.62
N TYR A 111 21.11 -18.80 -20.93
CA TYR A 111 22.31 -18.09 -20.49
C TYR A 111 22.21 -17.83 -19.00
N SER A 112 23.26 -18.18 -18.26
CA SER A 112 23.38 -17.84 -16.84
C SER A 112 24.60 -16.94 -16.63
N GLY A 113 24.48 -15.97 -15.73
CA GLY A 113 25.56 -15.03 -15.42
C GLY A 113 25.12 -13.93 -14.47
N THR A 114 26.07 -13.08 -14.11
CA THR A 114 25.80 -11.92 -13.25
C THR A 114 25.11 -10.84 -14.08
N LEU A 115 23.97 -10.35 -13.63
CA LEU A 115 23.25 -9.26 -14.28
C LEU A 115 24.03 -7.96 -14.13
N VAL A 116 24.52 -7.41 -15.23
CA VAL A 116 25.24 -6.13 -15.24
C VAL A 116 24.28 -4.97 -15.48
N SER A 117 23.32 -5.15 -16.39
CA SER A 117 22.29 -4.15 -16.67
C SER A 117 21.06 -4.80 -17.27
N ALA A 118 19.90 -4.21 -16.95
CA ALA A 118 18.61 -4.53 -17.55
C ALA A 118 17.85 -3.24 -17.91
N SER A 119 18.55 -2.16 -18.25
CA SER A 119 17.91 -0.92 -18.70
C SER A 119 17.67 -0.93 -20.21
N GLY A 120 16.47 -0.57 -20.66
CA GLY A 120 16.18 -0.40 -22.09
C GLY A 120 15.77 -1.68 -22.82
N LYS A 121 16.29 -1.90 -24.04
CA LYS A 121 15.93 -3.03 -24.91
C LYS A 121 16.81 -4.26 -24.74
N GLU A 122 17.87 -4.17 -23.95
CA GLU A 122 18.89 -5.20 -23.84
C GLU A 122 19.06 -5.62 -22.37
N VAL A 123 19.51 -6.86 -22.19
CA VAL A 123 19.98 -7.40 -20.90
C VAL A 123 21.45 -7.77 -21.08
N VAL A 124 22.28 -7.28 -20.16
CA VAL A 124 23.72 -7.50 -20.17
C VAL A 124 24.08 -8.45 -19.04
N LEU A 125 24.71 -9.57 -19.37
CA LEU A 125 25.23 -10.55 -18.43
C LEU A 125 26.75 -10.61 -18.48
N ALA A 126 27.39 -10.69 -17.33
CA ALA A 126 28.78 -11.13 -17.20
C ALA A 126 28.81 -12.63 -16.90
N GLY A 127 29.42 -13.40 -17.79
CA GLY A 127 29.67 -14.83 -17.56
C GLY A 127 30.83 -15.05 -16.59
N GLU A 128 30.90 -16.26 -16.02
CA GLU A 128 31.92 -16.62 -15.01
C GLU A 128 33.37 -16.47 -15.50
N GLY A 129 33.61 -16.52 -16.82
CA GLY A 129 34.91 -16.31 -17.45
C GLY A 129 35.24 -14.86 -17.84
N GLY A 130 34.47 -13.87 -17.37
CA GLY A 130 34.68 -12.44 -17.70
C GLY A 130 34.14 -11.99 -19.06
N GLY A 131 33.56 -12.91 -19.84
CA GLY A 131 32.89 -12.57 -21.10
C GLY A 131 31.57 -11.82 -20.86
N ILE A 132 31.35 -10.74 -21.62
CA ILE A 132 30.10 -9.98 -21.59
C ILE A 132 29.16 -10.51 -22.69
N LYS A 133 27.92 -10.81 -22.32
CA LYS A 133 26.84 -11.15 -23.25
C LYS A 133 25.78 -10.07 -23.22
N ILE A 134 25.46 -9.53 -24.39
CA ILE A 134 24.36 -8.59 -24.58
C ILE A 134 23.26 -9.34 -25.31
N VAL A 135 22.06 -9.39 -24.73
CA VAL A 135 20.90 -10.12 -25.26
C VAL A 135 19.75 -9.15 -25.45
N ASP A 136 19.18 -9.13 -26.66
CA ASP A 136 17.98 -8.33 -26.94
C ASP A 136 16.77 -8.90 -26.19
N ARG A 137 16.04 -8.05 -25.46
CA ARG A 137 14.87 -8.43 -24.65
C ARG A 137 13.74 -9.04 -25.47
N SER A 138 13.58 -8.66 -26.73
CA SER A 138 12.55 -9.25 -27.60
C SER A 138 12.82 -10.72 -27.93
N SER A 139 14.08 -11.16 -27.81
CA SER A 139 14.49 -12.55 -28.01
C SER A 139 14.38 -13.41 -26.75
N ILE A 140 14.16 -12.80 -25.58
CA ILE A 140 14.02 -13.47 -24.30
C ILE A 140 12.59 -13.99 -24.14
N GLN A 141 12.45 -15.21 -23.66
CA GLN A 141 11.18 -15.84 -23.29
C GLN A 141 10.87 -15.59 -21.82
N ASP A 142 11.83 -15.86 -20.94
CA ASP A 142 11.73 -15.66 -19.50
C ASP A 142 13.08 -15.33 -18.87
N ILE A 143 13.01 -14.67 -17.70
CA ILE A 143 14.15 -14.35 -16.84
C ILE A 143 13.85 -14.92 -15.46
N GLU A 144 14.68 -15.86 -15.04
CA GLU A 144 14.57 -16.49 -13.73
C GLU A 144 15.51 -15.79 -12.74
N LEU A 145 14.91 -15.33 -11.64
CA LEU A 145 15.62 -14.82 -10.47
C LEU A 145 15.61 -15.90 -9.39
N PRO A 146 16.77 -16.36 -8.88
CA PRO A 146 16.83 -17.44 -7.88
C PRO A 146 16.05 -17.16 -6.58
N ARG A 147 15.89 -15.89 -6.23
CA ARG A 147 15.12 -15.43 -5.07
C ARG A 147 14.59 -14.03 -5.33
N LEU A 148 13.53 -13.63 -4.63
CA LEU A 148 13.06 -12.25 -4.63
C LEU A 148 14.15 -11.33 -4.04
N PRO A 149 14.56 -10.25 -4.73
CA PRO A 149 15.50 -9.30 -4.15
C PRO A 149 14.98 -8.69 -2.85
N GLU A 150 15.88 -8.46 -1.90
CA GLU A 150 15.55 -7.91 -0.59
C GLU A 150 14.98 -6.49 -0.70
N GLY A 151 14.04 -6.16 0.17
CA GLY A 151 13.38 -4.85 0.20
C GLY A 151 12.40 -4.60 -0.94
N VAL A 152 12.14 -5.57 -1.82
CA VAL A 152 11.06 -5.47 -2.79
C VAL A 152 9.72 -5.71 -2.13
N VAL A 153 8.80 -4.77 -2.34
CA VAL A 153 7.43 -4.86 -1.87
C VAL A 153 6.50 -5.12 -3.06
N THR A 154 5.56 -6.04 -2.90
CA THR A 154 4.58 -6.41 -3.93
C THR A 154 3.35 -5.50 -3.92
N ARG A 155 3.19 -4.71 -2.86
CA ARG A 155 2.12 -3.73 -2.65
C ARG A 155 2.70 -2.49 -1.97
N PRO A 156 2.07 -1.31 -2.13
CA PRO A 156 2.52 -0.09 -1.47
C PRO A 156 2.69 -0.34 0.02
N THR A 157 3.86 0.00 0.55
CA THR A 157 4.23 -0.30 1.94
C THR A 157 4.93 0.89 2.57
N LEU A 158 4.50 1.25 3.78
CA LEU A 158 5.17 2.24 4.61
C LEU A 158 6.01 1.55 5.67
N PHE A 159 7.23 2.05 5.84
CA PHE A 159 8.12 1.66 6.92
C PHE A 159 8.36 2.86 7.82
N TRP A 160 8.07 2.69 9.11
CA TRP A 160 8.43 3.67 10.13
C TRP A 160 9.39 3.05 11.12
N THR A 161 10.49 3.76 11.38
CA THR A 161 11.35 3.47 12.53
C THR A 161 10.91 4.38 13.65
N VAL A 162 10.49 3.80 14.77
CA VAL A 162 10.03 4.55 15.95
C VAL A 162 10.92 4.21 17.14
N ALA A 163 11.15 5.17 18.03
CA ALA A 163 11.74 4.91 19.33
C ALA A 163 10.65 5.00 20.40
N CYS A 164 10.60 4.00 21.28
CA CYS A 164 9.56 3.80 22.27
C CYS A 164 10.17 3.68 23.67
N ASP A 165 9.77 4.57 24.57
CA ASP A 165 10.24 4.57 25.96
C ASP A 165 9.29 3.80 26.90
N LYS A 166 8.07 3.49 26.43
CA LYS A 166 7.04 2.76 27.17
C LYS A 166 6.58 1.55 26.34
N PRO A 167 7.09 0.34 26.57
CA PRO A 167 6.71 -0.81 25.77
C PRO A 167 5.27 -1.27 26.03
N GLY A 168 4.70 -1.99 25.08
CA GLY A 168 3.37 -2.59 25.17
C GLY A 168 2.56 -2.37 23.90
N LYS A 169 1.23 -2.50 24.01
CA LYS A 169 0.31 -2.29 22.90
C LYS A 169 -0.02 -0.80 22.75
N HIS A 170 0.26 -0.24 21.58
CA HIS A 170 -0.03 1.15 21.23
C HIS A 170 -1.03 1.23 20.09
N ARG A 171 -2.08 2.04 20.27
CA ARG A 171 -2.85 2.59 19.17
C ARG A 171 -2.06 3.73 18.55
N VAL A 172 -1.93 3.68 17.23
CA VAL A 172 -1.17 4.60 16.40
C VAL A 172 -2.11 5.12 15.33
N GLU A 173 -2.14 6.42 15.13
CA GLU A 173 -2.80 7.08 14.01
C GLU A 173 -1.77 7.40 12.93
N ILE A 174 -2.13 7.07 11.69
CA ILE A 174 -1.37 7.41 10.49
C ILE A 174 -2.28 8.28 9.63
N ASP A 175 -1.89 9.53 9.44
CA ASP A 175 -2.62 10.49 8.62
C ASP A 175 -1.89 10.70 7.29
N TYR A 176 -2.62 10.74 6.19
CA TYR A 176 -2.05 11.04 4.88
C TYR A 176 -3.10 11.50 3.87
N LEU A 177 -2.64 12.27 2.90
CA LEU A 177 -3.39 12.59 1.70
C LEU A 177 -3.18 11.51 0.63
N THR A 178 -4.24 11.19 -0.11
CA THR A 178 -4.20 10.31 -1.28
C THR A 178 -5.05 10.89 -2.40
N ALA A 179 -4.64 10.62 -3.63
CA ALA A 179 -5.52 10.76 -4.79
C ALA A 179 -6.29 9.44 -5.04
N GLY A 180 -7.14 9.46 -6.06
CA GLY A 180 -7.92 8.31 -6.54
C GLY A 180 -9.31 8.20 -5.93
N VAL A 181 -9.73 9.20 -5.15
CA VAL A 181 -11.07 9.27 -4.55
C VAL A 181 -11.68 10.61 -4.92
N GLU A 182 -12.77 10.56 -5.66
CA GLU A 182 -13.53 11.72 -6.10
C GLU A 182 -14.96 11.59 -5.60
N TRP A 183 -15.59 12.75 -5.42
CA TRP A 183 -17.02 12.86 -5.23
C TRP A 183 -17.52 14.07 -6.01
N GLN A 184 -18.77 14.04 -6.41
CA GLN A 184 -19.44 15.14 -7.08
C GLN A 184 -20.78 15.40 -6.40
N ALA A 185 -21.12 16.68 -6.21
CA ALA A 185 -22.48 17.08 -5.92
C ALA A 185 -23.09 17.79 -7.12
N GLU A 186 -24.35 17.46 -7.39
CA GLU A 186 -25.17 18.13 -8.37
C GLU A 186 -26.34 18.80 -7.67
N TYR A 187 -26.67 20.00 -8.14
CA TYR A 187 -27.71 20.83 -7.58
C TYR A 187 -28.69 21.21 -8.68
N THR A 188 -29.98 20.98 -8.45
CA THR A 188 -31.05 21.41 -9.35
C THR A 188 -31.94 22.42 -8.64
N ALA A 189 -32.16 23.55 -9.28
CA ALA A 189 -32.98 24.64 -8.77
C ALA A 189 -34.26 24.79 -9.58
N PHE A 190 -35.41 24.84 -8.90
CA PHE A 190 -36.72 25.09 -9.49
C PHE A 190 -37.30 26.39 -8.96
N ILE A 191 -37.61 27.33 -9.86
CA ILE A 191 -38.28 28.58 -9.53
C ILE A 191 -39.78 28.40 -9.80
N ASN A 192 -40.62 28.84 -8.86
CA ASN A 192 -42.06 28.79 -9.06
C ASN A 192 -42.52 29.78 -10.16
N SER A 193 -43.71 29.55 -10.74
CA SER A 193 -44.23 30.38 -11.85
C SER A 193 -44.47 31.85 -11.50
N LYS A 194 -44.46 32.21 -10.21
CA LYS A 194 -44.63 33.59 -9.72
C LYS A 194 -43.29 34.26 -9.40
N GLU A 195 -42.17 33.56 -9.59
CA GLU A 195 -40.81 34.02 -9.24
C GLU A 195 -40.63 34.42 -7.77
N THR A 196 -41.45 33.87 -6.86
CA THR A 196 -41.43 34.18 -5.42
C THR A 196 -40.87 33.06 -4.55
N GLY A 197 -40.60 31.89 -5.12
CA GLY A 197 -40.13 30.72 -4.40
C GLY A 197 -39.10 29.92 -5.20
N LEU A 198 -38.08 29.45 -4.50
CA LEU A 198 -36.99 28.63 -5.02
C LEU A 198 -36.96 27.31 -4.24
N GLU A 199 -36.99 26.19 -4.96
CA GLU A 199 -36.70 24.86 -4.42
C GLU A 199 -35.34 24.40 -4.91
N LEU A 200 -34.52 23.85 -4.02
CA LEU A 200 -33.19 23.33 -4.32
C LEU A 200 -33.14 21.84 -3.96
N ALA A 201 -32.87 21.00 -4.95
CA ALA A 201 -32.58 19.58 -4.77
C ALA A 201 -31.08 19.35 -4.97
N ALA A 202 -30.50 18.46 -4.16
CA ALA A 202 -29.08 18.10 -4.26
C ALA A 202 -28.89 16.59 -4.16
N TRP A 203 -27.94 16.05 -4.92
CA TRP A 203 -27.41 14.69 -4.73
C TRP A 203 -25.89 14.71 -4.73
N ALA A 204 -25.28 13.75 -4.03
CA ALA A 204 -23.84 13.54 -4.00
C ALA A 204 -23.53 12.07 -4.32
N ALA A 205 -22.48 11.84 -5.11
CA ALA A 205 -21.99 10.52 -5.50
C ALA A 205 -20.47 10.48 -5.40
#